data_AF-A0A847CPF3-F1
#
_entry.id   AF-A0A847CPF3-F1
#
_cell.length_a   1.000
_cell.length_b   1.000
_cell.length_c   1.000
_cell.angle_alpha   90.00
_cell.angle_beta   90.00
_cell.angle_gamma   90.00
#
_symmetry.space_group_name_H-M   'P 1'
#
loop_
_entity.id
_entity.type
_entity.pdbx_description
1 polymer ?
#
loop_
_entity_poly.entity_id
_entity_poly.type
_entity_poly.pdbx_seq_one_letter_code
_entity_poly.pdbx_strand_id
1 'polypeptide(L)'
;MGEDEKPSISLVKIDSVRYNRHKAKTEYAALPEFNEWFDTIRDKEVKFRILQRIRRLSAGNTGDSRPIGSGISEYRVHFGPGHRIYYLRWEGSFLLLLVGGDKSTQKADITKAKKLANAWKQNQQEENNGQK
;
A
#
# COMPACT_ATOMS: atom_id res chain seq x y z
N MET A 1 -20.32 -12.83 -23.02
CA MET A 1 -18.98 -12.58 -23.57
C MET A 1 -18.59 -11.19 -23.11
N GLY A 2 -18.11 -11.11 -21.87
CA GLY A 2 -17.63 -9.89 -21.25
C GLY A 2 -16.26 -10.24 -20.72
N GLU A 3 -15.22 -9.68 -21.34
CA GLU A 3 -13.86 -9.79 -20.87
C GLU A 3 -13.75 -8.93 -19.60
N ASP A 4 -13.95 -9.56 -18.45
CA ASP A 4 -13.56 -8.96 -17.17
C ASP A 4 -12.03 -8.93 -17.16
N GLU A 5 -11.45 -7.77 -17.52
CA GLU A 5 -10.04 -7.48 -17.34
C GLU A 5 -9.67 -7.73 -15.87
N LYS A 6 -9.05 -8.88 -15.62
CA LYS A 6 -8.42 -9.22 -14.35
C LYS A 6 -7.50 -8.06 -13.96
N PRO A 7 -7.58 -7.50 -12.74
CA PRO A 7 -6.62 -6.50 -12.31
C PRO A 7 -5.25 -7.17 -12.24
N SER A 8 -4.45 -6.95 -13.28
CA SER A 8 -3.04 -7.29 -13.31
C SER A 8 -2.38 -6.51 -12.19
N ILE A 9 -1.99 -7.20 -11.11
CA ILE A 9 -1.19 -6.61 -10.04
C ILE A 9 0.13 -6.23 -10.69
N SER A 10 0.26 -4.97 -11.11
CA SER A 10 1.52 -4.40 -11.52
C SER A 10 2.43 -4.37 -10.30
N LEU A 11 3.30 -5.37 -10.16
CA LEU A 11 4.47 -5.29 -9.30
C LEU A 11 5.25 -4.06 -9.75
N VAL A 12 5.09 -2.95 -9.06
CA VAL A 12 5.97 -1.80 -9.23
C VAL A 12 7.33 -2.22 -8.67
N LYS A 13 8.15 -2.83 -9.53
CA LYS A 13 9.61 -2.82 -9.34
C LYS A 13 10.01 -1.36 -9.47
N ILE A 14 10.14 -0.67 -8.34
CA ILE A 14 10.96 0.55 -8.32
C ILE A 14 12.41 0.11 -8.53
N ASP A 15 12.78 -0.09 -9.80
CA ASP A 15 14.17 -0.22 -10.16
C ASP A 15 14.79 1.19 -10.20
N SER A 16 15.84 1.34 -9.40
CA SER A 16 16.97 2.23 -9.63
C SER A 16 16.83 3.72 -9.27
N VAL A 17 16.78 3.99 -7.96
CA VAL A 17 17.73 4.97 -7.41
C VAL A 17 18.75 4.19 -6.58
N ARG A 18 19.95 4.01 -7.16
CA ARG A 18 21.10 3.36 -6.51
C ARG A 18 21.37 4.04 -5.15
N TYR A 19 21.07 3.34 -4.07
CA TYR A 19 21.86 3.44 -2.83
C TYR A 19 22.38 2.05 -2.51
N ASN A 20 23.69 1.91 -2.61
CA ASN A 20 24.42 0.66 -2.57
C ASN A 20 24.52 0.13 -1.13
N ARG A 21 24.54 -1.21 -1.01
CA ARG A 21 25.15 -2.01 0.07
C ARG A 21 24.41 -2.13 1.42
N HIS A 22 23.31 -2.91 1.42
CA HIS A 22 23.01 -4.08 2.29
C HIS A 22 21.58 -4.53 1.94
N LYS A 23 21.44 -5.68 1.29
CA LYS A 23 20.15 -6.22 0.82
C LYS A 23 19.27 -6.64 2.01
N ALA A 24 18.44 -5.74 2.51
CA ALA A 24 17.13 -6.14 3.00
C ALA A 24 16.21 -6.07 1.78
N LYS A 25 15.70 -7.21 1.29
CA LYS A 25 14.63 -7.25 0.30
C LYS A 25 13.40 -6.65 0.96
N THR A 26 13.21 -5.36 0.75
CA THR A 26 12.06 -4.64 1.25
C THR A 26 10.93 -4.86 0.24
N GLU A 27 10.15 -5.91 0.45
CA GLU A 27 9.09 -6.32 -0.47
C GLU A 27 7.79 -5.57 -0.14
N TYR A 28 7.37 -4.71 -1.06
CA TYR A 28 6.04 -4.13 -1.02
C TYR A 28 5.42 -4.10 -2.41
N ALA A 29 4.10 -4.12 -2.46
CA ALA A 29 3.31 -3.86 -3.66
C ALA A 29 2.26 -2.79 -3.37
N ALA A 30 1.70 -2.21 -4.42
CA ALA A 30 0.63 -1.24 -4.33
C ALA A 30 -0.52 -1.66 -5.25
N LEU A 31 -1.75 -1.53 -4.75
CA LEU A 31 -2.94 -1.66 -5.57
C LEU A 31 -3.12 -0.42 -6.47
N PRO A 32 -3.84 -0.52 -7.59
CA PRO A 32 -4.11 0.61 -8.48
C PRO A 32 -4.65 1.84 -7.75
N GLU A 33 -5.53 1.64 -6.76
CA GLU A 33 -6.16 2.73 -6.01
C GLU A 33 -5.17 3.53 -5.16
N PHE A 34 -4.08 2.90 -4.71
CA PHE A 34 -2.99 3.62 -4.08
C PHE A 34 -2.21 4.46 -5.12
N ASN A 35 -1.89 3.87 -6.28
CA ASN A 35 -1.12 4.57 -7.32
C ASN A 35 -1.90 5.78 -7.85
N GLU A 36 -3.18 5.61 -8.15
CA GLU A 36 -4.07 6.69 -8.58
C GLU A 36 -4.09 7.84 -7.58
N TRP A 37 -4.30 7.52 -6.29
CA TRP A 37 -4.26 8.53 -5.23
C TRP A 37 -2.90 9.21 -5.16
N PHE A 38 -1.82 8.43 -5.17
CA PHE A 38 -0.47 8.95 -5.07
C PHE A 38 -0.16 9.91 -6.23
N ASP A 39 -0.64 9.61 -7.43
CA ASP A 39 -0.46 10.44 -8.62
C ASP A 39 -1.18 11.79 -8.52
N THR A 40 -2.30 11.87 -7.80
CA THR A 40 -3.00 13.15 -7.54
C THR A 40 -2.17 14.15 -6.73
N ILE A 41 -1.16 13.69 -5.98
CA ILE A 41 -0.31 14.56 -5.15
C ILE A 41 0.63 15.36 -6.05
N ARG A 42 0.39 16.67 -6.15
CA ARG A 42 1.20 17.58 -6.98
C ARG A 42 2.54 17.95 -6.36
N ASP A 43 2.59 18.01 -5.03
CA ASP A 43 3.79 18.38 -4.30
C ASP A 43 4.83 17.22 -4.32
N LYS A 44 5.95 17.47 -4.99
CA LYS A 44 7.04 16.50 -5.13
C LYS A 44 7.71 16.17 -3.79
N GLU A 45 7.80 17.13 -2.87
CA GLU A 45 8.39 16.93 -1.55
C GLU A 45 7.48 16.03 -0.70
N VAL A 46 6.17 16.22 -0.79
CA VAL A 46 5.18 15.32 -0.16
C VAL A 46 5.33 13.90 -0.70
N LYS A 47 5.37 13.72 -2.03
CA LYS A 47 5.58 12.42 -2.68
C LYS A 47 6.85 11.74 -2.19
N PHE A 48 7.97 12.47 -2.16
CA PHE A 48 9.25 11.95 -1.70
C PHE A 48 9.19 11.48 -0.24
N ARG A 49 8.60 12.29 0.65
CA ARG A 49 8.45 11.93 2.07
C ARG A 49 7.58 10.70 2.29
N ILE A 50 6.50 10.55 1.52
CA ILE A 50 5.66 9.36 1.54
C ILE A 50 6.47 8.12 1.13
N LEU A 51 7.20 8.18 0.02
CA LEU A 51 8.03 7.05 -0.45
C LEU A 51 9.12 6.66 0.55
N GLN A 52 9.80 7.64 1.16
CA GLN A 52 10.79 7.39 2.22
C GLN A 52 10.16 6.67 3.43
N ARG A 53 8.94 7.03 3.80
CA ARG A 53 8.20 6.40 4.90
C ARG A 53 7.75 5.00 4.54
N ILE A 54 7.25 4.78 3.33
CA ILE A 54 6.91 3.43 2.82
C ILE A 54 8.12 2.52 2.87
N ARG A 55 9.29 2.99 2.41
CA ARG A 55 10.54 2.22 2.45
C ARG A 55 10.94 1.83 3.88
N ARG A 56 10.81 2.75 4.84
CA ARG A 56 11.07 2.47 6.25
C ARG A 56 10.05 1.49 6.83
N LEU A 57 8.77 1.67 6.46
CA LEU A 57 7.68 0.80 6.87
C LEU A 57 7.90 -0.64 6.41
N SER A 58 8.24 -0.85 5.14
CA SER A 58 8.51 -2.19 4.61
C SER A 58 9.82 -2.79 5.17
N ALA A 59 10.74 -1.98 5.67
CA ALA A 59 11.89 -2.43 6.46
C ALA A 59 11.56 -2.71 7.95
N GLY A 60 10.29 -2.65 8.35
CA GLY A 60 9.82 -2.97 9.71
C GLY A 60 9.68 -1.75 10.64
N ASN A 61 10.07 -0.55 10.20
CA ASN A 61 9.90 0.65 11.01
C ASN A 61 8.50 1.25 10.80
N THR A 62 7.60 0.94 11.73
CA THR A 62 6.17 1.28 11.64
C THR A 62 5.86 2.77 11.81
N GLY A 63 6.77 3.57 12.37
CA GLY A 63 6.55 5.00 12.58
C GLY A 63 5.22 5.31 13.27
N ASP A 64 4.51 6.32 12.78
CA ASP A 64 3.17 6.67 13.28
C ASP A 64 2.08 5.88 12.55
N SER A 65 2.02 4.57 12.85
CA SER A 65 0.99 3.66 12.34
C SER A 65 -0.01 3.29 13.43
N ARG A 66 -1.28 3.14 13.05
CA ARG A 66 -2.36 2.68 13.94
C ARG A 66 -3.15 1.54 13.31
N PRO A 67 -3.41 0.44 14.03
CA PRO A 67 -4.33 -0.58 13.54
C PRO A 67 -5.75 -0.01 13.46
N ILE A 68 -6.46 -0.35 12.38
CA ILE A 68 -7.85 0.09 12.14
C ILE A 68 -8.84 -1.10 11.99
N GLY A 69 -8.38 -2.30 12.37
CA GLY A 69 -9.10 -3.56 12.24
C GLY A 69 -8.85 -4.27 10.89
N SER A 70 -9.34 -5.51 10.78
CA SER A 70 -9.25 -6.34 9.56
C SER A 70 -7.81 -6.65 9.08
N GLY A 71 -6.83 -6.55 9.98
CA GLY A 71 -5.40 -6.69 9.63
C GLY A 71 -4.82 -5.49 8.87
N ILE A 72 -5.52 -4.36 8.86
CA ILE A 72 -5.13 -3.13 8.17
C ILE A 72 -4.61 -2.13 9.20
N SER A 73 -3.61 -1.35 8.79
CA SER A 73 -3.07 -0.24 9.54
C SER A 73 -3.10 1.04 8.71
N GLU A 74 -3.32 2.15 9.40
CA GLU A 74 -3.22 3.50 8.88
C GLU A 74 -1.86 4.10 9.28
N TYR A 75 -1.04 4.47 8.30
CA TYR A 75 0.14 5.29 8.50
C TYR A 75 -0.23 6.77 8.39
N ARG A 76 0.11 7.57 9.41
CA ARG A 76 -0.26 8.99 9.49
C ARG A 76 0.89 9.88 9.09
N VAL A 77 0.66 10.74 8.09
CA VAL A 77 1.64 11.70 7.59
C VAL A 77 1.21 13.11 7.96
N HIS A 78 1.82 13.67 9.02
CA HIS A 78 1.54 15.03 9.52
C HIS A 78 2.30 16.11 8.75
N PHE A 79 2.09 16.18 7.44
CA PHE A 79 2.58 17.26 6.59
C PHE A 79 1.55 17.55 5.50
N GLY A 80 1.43 18.83 5.10
CA GLY A 80 0.36 19.28 4.20
C GLY A 80 -1.04 19.03 4.79
N PRO A 81 -2.00 18.46 4.03
CA PRO A 81 -3.38 18.25 4.49
C PRO A 81 -3.51 17.13 5.54
N GLY A 82 -2.42 16.45 5.88
CA GLY A 82 -2.43 15.31 6.78
C GLY A 82 -2.76 14.02 6.04
N HIS A 83 -1.86 13.56 5.17
CA HIS A 83 -2.05 12.33 4.40
C HIS A 83 -2.18 11.08 5.28
N ARG A 84 -2.90 10.08 4.77
CA ARG A 84 -3.11 8.76 5.36
C ARG A 84 -2.82 7.69 4.34
N ILE A 85 -2.07 6.68 4.73
CA ILE A 85 -1.76 5.53 3.87
C ILE A 85 -2.30 4.29 4.56
N TYR A 86 -3.14 3.53 3.88
CA TYR A 86 -3.73 2.32 4.41
C TYR A 86 -3.02 1.12 3.81
N TYR A 87 -2.56 0.24 4.67
CA TYR A 87 -1.75 -0.91 4.26
C TYR A 87 -2.09 -2.13 5.09
N LEU A 88 -1.77 -3.31 4.56
CA LEU A 88 -1.74 -4.55 5.33
C LEU A 88 -0.36 -5.18 5.23
N ARG A 89 -0.02 -6.02 6.21
CA ARG A 89 1.11 -6.95 6.10
C ARG A 89 0.57 -8.34 5.82
N TRP A 90 1.24 -9.04 4.92
CA TRP A 90 0.90 -10.41 4.53
C TRP A 90 2.13 -11.30 4.66
N GLU A 91 1.94 -12.56 5.06
CA GLU A 91 2.98 -13.61 5.12
C GLU A 91 4.35 -13.10 5.60
N GLY A 92 4.39 -12.61 6.84
CA GLY A 92 5.61 -12.06 7.43
C GLY A 92 5.86 -10.59 7.05
N SER A 93 6.77 -10.36 6.10
CA SER A 93 7.31 -9.02 5.82
C SER A 93 6.69 -8.29 4.63
N PHE A 94 5.85 -8.96 3.82
CA PHE A 94 5.29 -8.34 2.62
C PHE A 94 4.30 -7.23 2.99
N LEU A 95 4.54 -6.04 2.45
CA LEU A 95 3.70 -4.86 2.67
C LEU A 95 2.83 -4.58 1.45
N LEU A 96 1.50 -4.63 1.61
CA LEU A 96 0.57 -4.24 0.55
C LEU A 96 -0.03 -2.87 0.86
N LEU A 97 0.24 -1.90 -0.02
CA LEU A 97 -0.38 -0.58 0.00
C LEU A 97 -1.74 -0.66 -0.70
N LEU A 98 -2.81 -0.32 0.02
CA LEU A 98 -4.18 -0.51 -0.45
C LEU A 98 -4.71 0.74 -1.13
N VAL A 99 -4.67 1.86 -0.39
CA VAL A 99 -5.15 3.16 -0.84
C VAL A 99 -4.52 4.23 0.05
N GLY A 100 -4.49 5.48 -0.42
CA GLY A 100 -4.20 6.61 0.45
C GLY A 100 -5.27 7.68 0.34
N GLY A 101 -5.15 8.68 1.20
CA GLY A 101 -6.06 9.81 1.25
C GLY A 101 -5.48 10.93 2.09
N ASP A 102 -6.33 11.85 2.51
CA ASP A 102 -5.99 12.81 3.54
C ASP A 102 -7.01 12.77 4.68
N LYS A 103 -6.81 13.63 5.67
CA LYS A 103 -7.65 13.66 6.87
C LYS A 103 -9.13 13.92 6.52
N SER A 104 -9.44 14.63 5.45
CA SER A 104 -10.82 14.97 5.07
C SER A 104 -11.61 13.78 4.53
N THR A 105 -10.93 12.82 3.90
CA THR A 105 -11.55 11.63 3.28
C THR A 105 -11.41 10.37 4.13
N GLN A 106 -10.80 10.45 5.31
CA GLN A 106 -10.40 9.32 6.16
C GLN A 106 -11.45 8.22 6.31
N LYS A 107 -12.71 8.58 6.61
CA LYS A 107 -13.80 7.60 6.80
C LYS A 107 -14.10 6.80 5.52
N ALA A 108 -14.11 7.48 4.37
CA ALA A 108 -14.32 6.84 3.07
C ALA A 108 -13.12 5.94 2.72
N ASP A 109 -11.91 6.41 2.96
CA ASP A 109 -10.69 5.67 2.64
C ASP A 109 -10.53 4.40 3.50
N ILE A 110 -10.86 4.47 4.80
CA ILE A 110 -10.90 3.30 5.69
C ILE A 110 -11.87 2.23 5.15
N THR A 111 -13.03 2.67 4.69
CA THR A 111 -14.05 1.77 4.14
C THR A 111 -13.55 1.12 2.85
N LYS A 112 -12.93 1.92 1.96
CA LYS A 112 -12.34 1.44 0.70
C LYS A 112 -11.18 0.47 0.98
N ALA A 113 -10.28 0.78 1.90
CA ALA A 113 -9.16 -0.07 2.30
C ALA A 113 -9.62 -1.45 2.79
N LYS A 114 -10.68 -1.50 3.62
CA LYS A 114 -11.25 -2.77 4.10
C LYS A 114 -11.81 -3.63 2.98
N LYS A 115 -12.50 -3.01 2.01
CA LYS A 115 -13.00 -3.73 0.82
C LYS A 115 -11.87 -4.29 -0.02
N LEU A 116 -10.86 -3.47 -0.33
CA LEU A 116 -9.70 -3.88 -1.13
C LEU A 116 -8.90 -5.00 -0.46
N ALA A 117 -8.67 -4.90 0.85
CA ALA A 117 -7.98 -5.94 1.60
C ALA A 117 -8.71 -7.28 1.55
N ASN A 118 -10.04 -7.27 1.65
CA ASN A 118 -10.84 -8.49 1.61
C ASN A 118 -10.81 -9.13 0.21
N ALA A 119 -11.02 -8.33 -0.84
CA ALA A 119 -10.98 -8.81 -2.22
C ALA A 119 -9.60 -9.40 -2.56
N TRP A 120 -8.52 -8.70 -2.19
CA TRP A 120 -7.17 -9.20 -2.41
C TRP A 120 -6.92 -10.54 -1.69
N LYS A 121 -7.33 -10.66 -0.42
CA LYS A 121 -7.19 -11.93 0.34
C LYS A 121 -7.99 -13.09 -0.26
N GLN A 122 -9.17 -12.83 -0.81
CA GLN A 122 -9.98 -13.85 -1.48
C GLN A 122 -9.27 -14.39 -2.72
N ASN A 123 -8.76 -13.49 -3.57
CA ASN A 123 -8.00 -13.87 -4.76
C ASN A 123 -6.77 -14.74 -4.42
N GLN A 124 -6.04 -14.39 -3.34
CA GLN A 124 -4.90 -15.19 -2.87
C GLN A 124 -5.29 -16.58 -2.37
N GLN A 125 -6.48 -16.75 -1.79
CA GLN A 125 -6.97 -18.07 -1.34
C GLN A 125 -7.38 -18.95 -2.51
N GLU A 126 -8.02 -18.37 -3.53
CA GLU A 126 -8.40 -19.08 -4.76
C GLU A 126 -7.17 -19.59 -5.53
N GLU A 127 -6.14 -18.75 -5.66
CA GLU A 127 -4.86 -19.12 -6.28
C GLU A 127 -4.17 -20.27 -5.53
N ASN A 128 -4.16 -20.23 -4.19
CA ASN A 128 -3.56 -21.28 -3.37
C ASN A 128 -4.35 -22.59 -3.38
N ASN A 129 -5.67 -22.53 -3.56
CA ASN A 129 -6.53 -23.71 -3.60
C ASN A 129 -6.55 -24.38 -4.98
N GLY A 130 -6.35 -23.62 -6.06
CA GLY A 130 -6.28 -24.15 -7.45
C GLY A 130 -4.93 -24.77 -7.81
N GLN A 131 -3.90 -24.65 -6.96
CA GLN A 131 -2.58 -25.27 -7.12
C GLN A 131 -2.41 -26.59 -6.33
N LYS A 132 -3.46 -27.04 -5.63
CA LYS A 132 -3.53 -28.36 -4.98
C LYS A 132 -4.30 -29.34 -5.83
#